data_AF-A0A1E3PD08-F1
#
_entry.id   AF-A0A1E3PD08-F1
#
_cell.length_a   1.000
_cell.length_b   1.000
_cell.length_c   1.000
_cell.angle_alpha   90.00
_cell.angle_beta   90.00
_cell.angle_gamma   90.00
#
_symmetry.space_group_name_H-M   'P 1'
#
loop_
_entity.id
_entity.type
_entity.pdbx_description
1 polymer ?
#
loop_
_entity_poly.entity_id
_entity_poly.type
_entity_poly.pdbx_seq_one_letter_code
_entity_poly.pdbx_strand_id
1 'polypeptide(L)'
;MKLLWLSLVLGSIIRLVLGATVEGFLELPGELTNLDLVHTSIDLQEITTDLDRNPIKRSAFINHEGVFKFNQVPKGSYILSLAHIEYNLVPFKSRVDVDDAGEVSVHLVQGAQKWEETGLEIPHPIRVIPNTKFPERQYIKKRVPGILESGPIATVVNNPLYLAGIFFVIIAVAAPYLLEKFDPEAAKIMKETKAQRQSRSSAAALKAADNTLNFDIGEKIGNSRAAKVGSDESRK
;
A
#
# COMPACT_ATOMS: atom_id res chain seq x y z
N MET A 1 -1.20 -67.94 30.51
CA MET A 1 -0.09 -67.15 29.93
C MET A 1 -0.32 -66.64 28.50
N LYS A 2 -1.08 -67.32 27.61
CA LYS A 2 -1.27 -66.85 26.21
C LYS A 2 -2.15 -65.60 26.04
N LEU A 3 -3.11 -65.32 26.93
CA LEU A 3 -3.97 -64.12 26.84
C LEU A 3 -3.23 -62.80 27.14
N LEU A 4 -2.19 -62.83 27.99
CA LEU A 4 -1.45 -61.64 28.40
C LEU A 4 -0.48 -61.14 27.31
N TRP A 5 -0.06 -62.05 26.43
CA TRP A 5 0.78 -61.73 25.27
C TRP A 5 -0.04 -61.11 24.13
N LEU A 6 -1.32 -61.50 24.00
CA LEU A 6 -2.22 -60.95 23.00
C LEU A 6 -2.57 -59.47 23.28
N SER A 7 -2.73 -59.06 24.54
CA SER A 7 -3.03 -57.65 24.88
C SER A 7 -1.83 -56.72 24.69
N LEU A 8 -0.60 -57.23 24.87
CA LEU A 8 0.64 -56.48 24.66
C LEU A 8 0.92 -56.24 23.16
N VAL A 9 0.57 -57.19 22.30
CA VAL A 9 0.66 -57.02 20.84
C VAL A 9 -0.47 -56.11 20.32
N LEU A 10 -1.70 -56.24 20.84
CA LEU A 10 -2.82 -55.36 20.45
C LEU A 10 -2.62 -53.91 20.91
N GLY A 11 -2.03 -53.69 22.09
CA GLY A 11 -1.69 -52.35 22.60
C GLY A 11 -0.56 -51.67 21.83
N SER A 12 0.33 -52.44 21.20
CA SER A 12 1.42 -51.90 20.36
C SER A 12 0.94 -51.46 18.97
N ILE A 13 -0.13 -52.08 18.45
CA ILE A 13 -0.71 -51.75 17.14
C ILE A 13 -1.54 -50.45 17.18
N ILE A 14 -2.00 -50.02 18.37
CA ILE A 14 -2.79 -48.79 18.57
C ILE A 14 -1.90 -47.60 18.98
N ARG A 15 -0.64 -47.56 18.52
CA ARG A 15 0.00 -46.25 18.30
C ARG A 15 -0.54 -45.67 17.00
N LEU A 16 -1.83 -45.31 17.04
CA LEU A 16 -2.44 -44.41 16.06
C LEU A 16 -1.53 -43.17 16.04
N VAL A 17 -0.80 -43.01 14.94
CA VAL A 17 -0.04 -41.79 14.67
C VAL A 17 -1.09 -40.68 14.56
N LEU A 18 -1.35 -40.00 15.67
CA LEU A 18 -2.14 -38.78 15.74
C LEU A 18 -1.33 -37.70 15.04
N GLY A 19 -1.41 -37.68 13.71
CA GLY A 19 -0.97 -36.53 12.94
C GLY A 19 -2.16 -35.62 12.71
N ALA A 20 -1.98 -34.33 12.94
CA ALA A 20 -3.00 -33.33 12.70
C ALA A 20 -3.29 -33.22 11.19
N THR A 21 -4.45 -32.67 10.86
CA THR A 21 -4.81 -32.34 9.48
C THR A 21 -4.72 -30.83 9.33
N VAL A 22 -3.81 -30.37 8.47
CA VAL A 22 -3.68 -28.95 8.15
C VAL A 22 -4.40 -28.70 6.83
N GLU A 23 -5.52 -28.00 6.88
CA GLU A 23 -6.33 -27.65 5.72
C GLU A 23 -6.51 -26.14 5.53
N GLY A 24 -6.85 -25.77 4.29
CA GLY A 24 -7.18 -24.40 3.92
C GLY A 24 -7.89 -24.33 2.58
N PHE A 25 -8.26 -23.11 2.22
CA PHE A 25 -9.06 -22.76 1.06
C PHE A 25 -8.37 -21.63 0.28
N LEU A 26 -8.18 -21.82 -1.02
CA LEU A 26 -7.80 -20.77 -1.96
C LEU A 26 -9.05 -20.29 -2.70
N GLU A 27 -9.31 -19.00 -2.61
CA GLU A 27 -10.45 -18.37 -3.27
C GLU A 27 -9.94 -17.35 -4.28
N LEU A 28 -10.02 -17.70 -5.56
CA LEU A 28 -9.65 -16.84 -6.69
C LEU A 28 -10.91 -16.15 -7.26
N PRO A 29 -10.75 -15.05 -8.03
CA PRO A 29 -11.90 -14.40 -8.66
C PRO A 29 -12.44 -15.29 -9.78
N GLY A 30 -13.69 -15.73 -9.62
CA GLY A 30 -14.36 -16.61 -10.59
C GLY A 30 -14.28 -18.09 -10.20
N GLU A 31 -14.59 -18.96 -11.16
CA GLU A 31 -14.50 -20.42 -10.96
C GLU A 31 -13.07 -20.90 -11.20
N LEU A 32 -12.59 -21.81 -10.34
CA LEU A 32 -11.25 -22.39 -10.45
C LEU A 32 -11.13 -23.26 -11.71
N THR A 33 -10.20 -22.89 -12.58
CA THR A 33 -9.90 -23.64 -13.81
C THR A 33 -8.77 -24.65 -13.57
N ASN A 34 -8.62 -25.62 -14.48
CA ASN A 34 -7.48 -26.54 -14.46
C ASN A 34 -6.12 -25.82 -14.51
N LEU A 35 -6.08 -24.64 -15.15
CA LEU A 35 -4.87 -23.83 -15.24
C LEU A 35 -4.48 -23.31 -13.86
N ASP A 36 -5.44 -22.83 -13.07
CA ASP A 36 -5.23 -22.33 -11.71
C ASP A 36 -4.66 -23.44 -10.80
N LEU A 37 -5.16 -24.67 -10.93
CA LEU A 37 -4.66 -25.81 -10.15
C LEU A 37 -3.18 -26.09 -10.43
N VAL A 38 -2.76 -26.01 -11.70
CA VAL A 38 -1.37 -26.24 -12.13
C VAL A 38 -0.46 -25.05 -11.79
N HIS A 39 -1.01 -23.84 -11.81
CA HIS A 39 -0.29 -22.60 -11.50
C HIS A 39 -0.15 -22.33 -9.99
N THR A 40 -0.75 -23.18 -9.15
CA THR A 40 -0.68 -23.09 -7.69
C THR A 40 0.33 -24.08 -7.12
N SER A 41 1.24 -23.59 -6.27
CA SER A 41 2.15 -24.41 -5.47
C SER A 41 1.84 -24.22 -3.99
N ILE A 42 1.68 -25.33 -3.26
CA ILE A 42 1.36 -25.35 -1.83
C ILE A 42 2.37 -26.27 -1.15
N ASP A 43 3.25 -25.68 -0.35
CA ASP A 43 4.34 -26.38 0.32
C ASP A 43 4.28 -26.16 1.83
N LEU A 44 4.47 -27.24 2.58
CA LEU A 44 4.60 -27.25 4.03
C LEU A 44 6.01 -27.71 4.40
N GLN A 45 6.76 -26.87 5.13
CA GLN A 45 8.15 -27.13 5.50
C GLN A 45 8.34 -27.02 7.02
N GLU A 46 8.92 -28.04 7.64
CA GLU A 46 9.25 -28.05 9.08
C GLU A 46 10.31 -27.00 9.41
N ILE A 47 10.08 -26.26 10.49
CA ILE A 47 11.05 -25.36 11.11
C ILE A 47 11.82 -26.15 12.14
N THR A 48 13.07 -26.48 11.86
CA THR A 48 13.96 -27.18 12.79
C THR A 48 15.25 -26.39 12.99
N THR A 49 15.76 -26.40 14.22
CA THR A 49 17.09 -25.91 14.57
C THR A 49 18.16 -26.99 14.48
N ASP A 50 17.76 -28.26 14.38
CA ASP A 50 18.65 -29.40 14.22
C ASP A 50 19.20 -29.44 12.78
N LEU A 51 20.51 -29.18 12.66
CA LEU A 51 21.23 -29.15 11.37
C LEU A 51 21.50 -30.55 10.82
N ASP A 52 21.51 -31.57 11.67
CA ASP A 52 21.85 -32.94 11.28
C ASP A 52 20.63 -33.70 10.73
N ARG A 53 19.43 -33.18 10.96
CA ARG A 53 18.16 -33.75 10.49
C ARG A 53 17.64 -33.01 9.28
N ASN A 54 17.29 -33.76 8.24
CA ASN A 54 16.58 -33.21 7.08
C ASN A 54 15.16 -32.75 7.51
N PRO A 55 14.80 -31.47 7.28
CA PRO A 55 13.47 -30.97 7.61
C PRO A 55 12.41 -31.67 6.76
N ILE A 56 11.27 -31.97 7.38
CA ILE A 56 10.13 -32.53 6.64
C ILE A 56 9.62 -31.47 5.65
N LYS A 57 9.56 -31.82 4.38
CA LYS A 57 8.92 -31.04 3.33
C LYS A 57 7.81 -31.86 2.70
N ARG A 58 6.62 -31.29 2.59
CA ARG A 58 5.46 -31.88 1.92
C ARG A 58 4.85 -30.87 0.98
N SER A 59 4.28 -31.35 -0.12
CA SER A 59 3.50 -30.52 -1.04
C SER A 59 2.08 -31.08 -1.11
N ALA A 60 1.10 -30.20 -1.25
CA ALA A 60 -0.30 -30.57 -1.41
C ALA A 60 -0.83 -30.07 -2.75
N PHE A 61 -1.82 -30.79 -3.25
CA PHE A 61 -2.61 -30.37 -4.40
C PHE A 61 -3.90 -29.72 -3.92
N ILE A 62 -4.44 -28.88 -4.78
CA ILE A 62 -5.70 -28.18 -4.59
C ILE A 62 -6.79 -28.82 -5.45
N ASN A 63 -8.02 -28.91 -4.94
CA ASN A 63 -9.17 -29.40 -5.70
C ASN A 63 -9.90 -28.25 -6.43
N HIS A 64 -10.91 -28.57 -7.23
CA HIS A 64 -11.74 -27.58 -7.94
C HIS A 64 -12.56 -26.65 -7.01
N GLU A 65 -12.73 -27.02 -5.75
CA GLU A 65 -13.41 -26.21 -4.74
C GLU A 65 -12.43 -25.26 -4.01
N GLY A 66 -11.14 -25.32 -4.36
CA GLY A 66 -10.10 -24.51 -3.74
C GLY A 66 -9.53 -25.07 -2.45
N VAL A 67 -9.91 -26.29 -2.06
CA VAL A 67 -9.47 -26.94 -0.82
C VAL A 67 -8.14 -27.63 -1.02
N PHE A 68 -7.22 -27.43 -0.08
CA PHE A 68 -5.98 -28.20 0.05
C PHE A 68 -5.87 -28.77 1.46
N LYS A 69 -5.27 -29.97 1.58
CA LYS A 69 -5.14 -30.68 2.85
C LYS A 69 -3.80 -31.40 2.97
N PHE A 70 -3.17 -31.26 4.13
CA PHE A 70 -2.03 -32.07 4.56
C PHE A 70 -2.49 -33.02 5.65
N ASN A 71 -2.51 -34.31 5.35
CA ASN A 71 -2.89 -35.34 6.31
C ASN A 71 -1.68 -35.79 7.13
N GLN A 72 -1.94 -36.21 8.37
CA GLN A 72 -0.95 -36.82 9.26
C GLN A 72 0.31 -35.95 9.44
N VAL A 73 0.11 -34.65 9.71
CA VAL A 73 1.20 -33.73 10.02
C VAL A 73 1.63 -33.99 11.48
N PRO A 74 2.89 -34.39 11.73
CA PRO A 74 3.33 -34.65 13.09
C PRO A 74 3.42 -33.34 13.88
N LYS A 75 3.45 -33.44 15.21
CA LYS A 75 3.66 -32.27 16.07
C LYS A 75 4.93 -31.50 15.69
N GLY A 76 4.88 -30.18 15.80
CA GLY A 76 6.00 -29.30 15.46
C GLY A 76 5.55 -27.99 14.81
N SER A 77 6.53 -27.16 14.48
CA SER A 77 6.33 -25.87 13.80
C SER A 77 6.67 -26.01 12.32
N TYR A 78 5.82 -25.45 11.46
CA TYR A 78 5.94 -25.52 10.02
C TYR A 78 5.73 -24.14 9.38
N ILE A 79 6.31 -23.94 8.20
CA ILE A 79 5.98 -22.85 7.29
C ILE A 79 5.14 -23.42 6.17
N LEU A 80 3.90 -22.94 6.09
CA LEU A 80 3.04 -23.12 4.94
C LEU A 80 3.30 -21.98 3.95
N SER A 81 3.72 -22.33 2.74
CA SER A 81 3.93 -21.40 1.64
C SER A 81 2.92 -21.69 0.53
N LEU A 82 2.16 -20.67 0.14
CA LEU A 82 1.29 -20.71 -1.03
C LEU A 82 1.77 -19.70 -2.06
N ALA A 83 1.90 -20.16 -3.30
CA ALA A 83 2.24 -19.31 -4.43
C ALA A 83 1.30 -19.63 -5.60
N HIS A 84 0.86 -18.57 -6.29
CA HIS A 84 0.18 -18.65 -7.57
C HIS A 84 0.99 -17.89 -8.61
N ILE A 85 1.02 -18.39 -9.85
CA ILE A 85 1.71 -17.69 -10.94
C ILE A 85 0.98 -16.38 -11.25
N GLU A 86 -0.33 -16.34 -11.37
CA GLU A 86 -1.03 -15.12 -11.80
C GLU A 86 -1.42 -14.17 -10.68
N TYR A 87 -1.57 -14.63 -9.44
CA TYR A 87 -2.12 -13.83 -8.34
C TYR A 87 -1.10 -13.60 -7.22
N ASN A 88 -1.17 -12.43 -6.59
CA ASN A 88 -0.50 -12.14 -5.33
C ASN A 88 -1.41 -12.59 -4.19
N LEU A 89 -1.10 -13.71 -3.55
CA LEU A 89 -1.94 -14.29 -2.50
C LEU A 89 -1.67 -13.66 -1.13
N VAL A 90 -2.70 -13.62 -0.28
CA VAL A 90 -2.65 -13.20 1.11
C VAL A 90 -3.52 -14.15 1.96
N PRO A 91 -2.93 -14.83 2.97
CA PRO A 91 -1.50 -14.93 3.24
C PRO A 91 -0.79 -15.79 2.19
N PHE A 92 0.41 -15.37 1.75
CA PHE A 92 1.28 -16.21 0.91
C PHE A 92 2.23 -17.09 1.76
N LYS A 93 2.43 -16.72 3.02
CA LYS A 93 3.21 -17.47 4.01
C LYS A 93 2.55 -17.40 5.38
N SER A 94 2.43 -18.55 6.02
CA SER A 94 1.91 -18.69 7.37
C SER A 94 2.74 -19.69 8.14
N ARG A 95 2.88 -19.46 9.45
CA ARG A 95 3.43 -20.43 10.39
C ARG A 95 2.29 -21.30 10.89
N VAL A 96 2.48 -22.59 10.88
CA VAL A 96 1.53 -23.58 11.37
C VAL A 96 2.20 -24.33 12.50
N ASP A 97 1.64 -24.23 13.70
CA ASP A 97 2.13 -24.95 14.86
C ASP A 97 1.13 -26.07 15.19
N VAL A 98 1.64 -27.29 15.34
CA VAL A 98 0.87 -28.49 15.67
C VAL A 98 1.29 -28.96 17.06
N ASP A 99 0.36 -28.99 17.99
CA ASP A 99 0.63 -29.36 19.38
C ASP A 99 0.66 -30.88 19.63
N ASP A 100 0.83 -31.29 20.89
CA ASP A 100 0.82 -32.70 21.30
C ASP A 100 -0.59 -33.33 21.24
N ALA A 101 -1.66 -32.52 21.31
CA ALA A 101 -3.04 -32.97 21.19
C ALA A 101 -3.51 -33.12 19.72
N GLY A 102 -2.73 -32.59 18.77
CA GLY A 102 -3.07 -32.51 17.36
C GLY A 102 -3.90 -31.27 16.99
N GLU A 103 -4.01 -30.29 17.88
CA GLU A 103 -4.58 -28.98 17.57
C GLU A 103 -3.62 -28.16 16.69
N VAL A 104 -4.20 -27.43 15.75
CA VAL A 104 -3.48 -26.66 14.74
C VAL A 104 -3.71 -25.17 15.01
N SER A 105 -2.66 -24.45 15.37
CA SER A 105 -2.67 -22.99 15.41
C SER A 105 -1.93 -22.43 14.20
N VAL A 106 -2.44 -21.32 13.65
CA VAL A 106 -1.88 -20.72 12.44
C VAL A 106 -1.62 -19.25 12.70
N HIS A 107 -0.43 -18.80 12.32
CA HIS A 107 0.03 -17.43 12.52
C HIS A 107 0.53 -16.82 11.23
N LEU A 108 0.25 -15.54 11.02
CA LEU A 108 0.77 -14.78 9.89
C LEU A 108 2.26 -14.53 10.07
N VAL A 109 3.06 -14.83 9.04
CA VAL A 109 4.50 -14.51 9.04
C VAL A 109 4.69 -13.11 8.49
N GLN A 110 5.20 -12.20 9.31
CA GLN A 110 5.55 -10.85 8.86
C GLN A 110 7.02 -10.76 8.42
N GLY A 111 7.31 -9.85 7.48
CA GLY A 111 8.68 -9.56 7.10
C GLY A 111 9.47 -8.99 8.27
N ALA A 112 10.71 -9.48 8.46
CA ALA A 112 11.62 -9.09 9.56
C ALA A 112 11.21 -9.53 10.98
N GLN A 113 10.18 -10.37 11.11
CA GLN A 113 9.83 -10.97 12.40
C GLN A 113 10.88 -12.01 12.82
N LYS A 114 11.21 -12.03 14.12
CA LYS A 114 12.09 -13.06 14.70
C LYS A 114 11.35 -14.39 14.84
N TRP A 115 12.08 -15.51 14.75
CA TRP A 115 11.46 -16.85 14.76
C TRP A 115 10.83 -17.22 16.11
N GLU A 116 11.29 -16.59 17.20
CA GLU A 116 10.75 -16.81 18.54
C GLU A 116 9.42 -16.09 18.76
N GLU A 117 9.14 -15.05 17.98
CA GLU A 117 7.90 -14.29 18.07
C GLU A 117 6.81 -14.99 17.25
N THR A 118 5.71 -15.31 17.90
CA THR A 118 4.52 -15.84 17.22
C THR A 118 3.74 -14.67 16.63
N GLY A 119 3.45 -14.72 15.32
CA GLY A 119 2.76 -13.65 14.61
C GLY A 119 1.28 -13.54 14.96
N LEU A 120 0.56 -12.67 14.25
CA LEU A 120 -0.89 -12.54 14.39
C LEU A 120 -1.55 -13.90 14.10
N GLU A 121 -2.29 -14.44 15.06
CA GLU A 121 -3.06 -15.66 14.88
C GLU A 121 -4.18 -15.46 13.85
N ILE A 122 -4.33 -16.42 12.95
CA ILE A 122 -5.37 -16.45 11.92
C ILE A 122 -6.20 -17.73 12.09
N PRO A 123 -7.50 -17.69 11.75
CA PRO A 123 -8.37 -18.84 11.95
C PRO A 123 -7.94 -20.02 11.08
N HIS A 124 -8.13 -21.22 11.64
CA HIS A 124 -8.05 -22.49 10.93
C HIS A 124 -9.47 -22.99 10.65
N PRO A 125 -9.82 -23.44 9.43
CA PRO A 125 -8.97 -23.57 8.22
C PRO A 125 -8.49 -22.26 7.61
N ILE A 126 -7.34 -22.31 6.94
CA ILE A 126 -6.66 -21.12 6.42
C ILE A 126 -7.36 -20.62 5.16
N ARG A 127 -7.84 -19.38 5.14
CA ARG A 127 -8.42 -18.75 3.94
C ARG A 127 -7.39 -17.89 3.23
N VAL A 128 -7.12 -18.20 1.96
CA VAL A 128 -6.14 -17.53 1.11
C VAL A 128 -6.87 -16.85 -0.05
N ILE A 129 -6.71 -15.54 -0.15
CA ILE A 129 -7.35 -14.70 -1.17
C ILE A 129 -6.31 -13.87 -1.93
N PRO A 130 -6.59 -13.41 -3.15
CA PRO A 130 -5.78 -12.40 -3.81
C PRO A 130 -5.70 -11.11 -3.00
N ASN A 131 -4.56 -10.43 -3.11
CA ASN A 131 -4.31 -9.15 -2.47
C ASN A 131 -5.29 -8.08 -2.99
N THR A 132 -5.92 -7.35 -2.07
CA THR A 132 -6.92 -6.32 -2.41
C THR A 132 -6.33 -5.13 -3.19
N LYS A 133 -5.05 -4.80 -3.00
CA LYS A 133 -4.40 -3.66 -3.67
C LYS A 133 -3.82 -4.04 -5.03
N PHE A 134 -3.23 -5.23 -5.13
CA PHE A 134 -2.55 -5.72 -6.32
C PHE A 134 -2.86 -7.21 -6.51
N PRO A 135 -4.08 -7.56 -6.94
CA PRO A 135 -4.52 -8.96 -7.00
C PRO A 135 -3.68 -9.77 -7.98
N GLU A 136 -3.36 -9.20 -9.13
CA GLU A 136 -2.58 -9.86 -10.20
C GLU A 136 -1.08 -9.55 -10.12
N ARG A 137 -0.26 -10.51 -10.52
CA ARG A 137 1.19 -10.38 -10.65
C ARG A 137 1.55 -9.71 -11.97
N GLN A 138 2.22 -8.57 -11.87
CA GLN A 138 2.71 -7.83 -13.03
C GLN A 138 4.09 -8.33 -13.45
N TYR A 139 4.14 -9.28 -14.38
CA TYR A 139 5.40 -9.81 -14.93
C TYR A 139 6.05 -8.88 -15.94
N ILE A 140 5.25 -8.07 -16.63
CA ILE A 140 5.71 -7.22 -17.71
C ILE A 140 5.63 -5.77 -17.25
N LYS A 141 6.78 -5.12 -17.12
CA LYS A 141 6.87 -3.68 -16.86
C LYS A 141 7.06 -2.94 -18.17
N LYS A 142 6.12 -2.05 -18.51
CA LYS A 142 6.27 -1.14 -19.65
C LYS A 142 7.44 -0.17 -19.38
N ARG A 143 8.46 -0.17 -20.26
CA ARG A 143 9.69 0.61 -20.06
C ARG A 143 9.49 2.13 -20.13
N VAL A 144 8.62 2.57 -21.03
CA VAL A 144 8.28 3.99 -21.21
C VAL A 144 6.76 4.06 -21.25
N PRO A 145 6.10 4.44 -20.13
CA PRO A 145 4.71 4.81 -20.20
C PRO A 145 4.60 5.99 -21.17
N GLY A 146 3.55 6.03 -22.00
CA GLY A 146 3.39 7.12 -22.97
C GLY A 146 3.43 8.50 -22.29
N ILE A 147 3.64 9.58 -23.06
CA ILE A 147 3.64 10.97 -22.54
C ILE A 147 2.32 11.32 -21.83
N LEU A 148 1.23 10.60 -22.16
CA LEU A 148 -0.08 10.72 -21.53
C LEU A 148 -0.30 9.78 -20.33
N GLU A 149 0.53 8.75 -20.16
CA GLU A 149 0.44 7.77 -19.07
C GLU A 149 1.38 8.11 -17.91
N SER A 150 2.51 8.78 -18.17
CA SER A 150 3.44 9.21 -17.12
C SER A 150 3.97 10.63 -17.33
N GLY A 151 4.38 11.26 -16.24
CA GLY A 151 4.96 12.61 -16.24
C GLY A 151 3.94 13.73 -15.99
N PRO A 152 4.37 15.00 -16.06
CA PRO A 152 3.53 16.14 -15.69
C PRO A 152 2.26 16.27 -16.54
N ILE A 153 2.33 15.91 -17.83
CA ILE A 153 1.18 15.93 -18.75
C ILE A 153 0.17 14.86 -18.35
N ALA A 154 0.61 13.65 -18.03
CA ALA A 154 -0.26 12.58 -17.56
C ALA A 154 -0.98 12.95 -16.26
N THR A 155 -0.28 13.59 -15.31
CA THR A 155 -0.87 14.06 -14.04
C THR A 155 -2.01 15.04 -14.30
N VAL A 156 -1.85 15.92 -15.29
CA VAL A 156 -2.87 16.89 -15.68
C VAL A 156 -4.07 16.21 -16.37
N VAL A 157 -3.81 15.29 -17.29
CA VAL A 157 -4.87 14.63 -18.08
C VAL A 157 -5.67 13.65 -17.23
N ASN A 158 -5.01 12.88 -16.36
CA ASN A 158 -5.66 11.85 -15.54
C ASN A 158 -6.32 12.41 -14.27
N ASN A 159 -6.06 13.67 -13.91
CA ASN A 159 -6.71 14.33 -12.79
C ASN A 159 -7.81 15.27 -13.29
N PRO A 160 -9.11 14.95 -13.04
CA PRO A 160 -10.22 15.75 -13.55
C PRO A 160 -10.18 17.20 -13.05
N LEU A 161 -9.58 17.45 -11.89
CA LEU A 161 -9.51 18.78 -11.29
C LEU A 161 -8.48 19.67 -12.01
N TYR A 162 -7.33 19.13 -12.38
CA TYR A 162 -6.34 19.86 -13.20
C TYR A 162 -6.83 20.08 -14.62
N LEU A 163 -7.51 19.09 -15.20
CA LEU A 163 -8.10 19.21 -16.52
C LEU A 163 -9.14 20.35 -16.56
N ALA A 164 -10.03 20.41 -15.55
CA ALA A 164 -10.98 21.52 -15.40
C ALA A 164 -10.26 22.86 -15.26
N GLY A 165 -9.20 22.94 -14.45
CA GLY A 165 -8.39 24.14 -14.29
C GLY A 165 -7.82 24.65 -15.62
N ILE A 166 -7.21 23.78 -16.43
CA ILE A 166 -6.68 24.15 -17.74
C ILE A 166 -7.79 24.59 -18.69
N PHE A 167 -8.92 23.89 -18.70
CA PHE A 167 -10.08 24.26 -19.50
C PHE A 167 -10.57 25.67 -19.17
N PHE A 168 -10.66 26.02 -17.88
CA PHE A 168 -11.01 27.37 -17.45
C PHE A 168 -9.97 28.43 -17.87
N VAL A 169 -8.68 28.10 -17.80
CA VAL A 169 -7.62 29.01 -18.28
C VAL A 169 -7.77 29.27 -19.78
N ILE A 170 -8.01 28.23 -20.58
CA ILE A 170 -8.26 28.37 -22.03
C ILE A 170 -9.48 29.25 -22.29
N ILE A 171 -10.59 29.03 -21.57
CA ILE A 171 -11.79 29.87 -21.70
C ILE A 171 -11.49 31.32 -21.30
N ALA A 172 -10.79 31.57 -20.20
CA ALA A 172 -10.48 32.92 -19.75
C ALA A 172 -9.66 33.71 -20.79
N VAL A 173 -8.77 33.02 -21.52
CA VAL A 173 -7.98 33.60 -22.62
C VAL A 173 -8.82 33.78 -23.89
N ALA A 174 -9.70 32.83 -24.22
CA ALA A 174 -10.52 32.87 -25.44
C ALA A 174 -11.76 33.80 -25.31
N ALA A 175 -12.32 33.94 -24.11
CA ALA A 175 -13.52 34.71 -23.82
C ALA A 175 -13.53 36.14 -24.39
N PRO A 176 -12.47 36.98 -24.25
CA PRO A 176 -12.47 38.32 -24.85
C PRO A 176 -12.58 38.29 -26.38
N TYR A 177 -11.90 37.34 -27.04
CA TYR A 177 -11.96 37.19 -28.50
C TYR A 177 -13.34 36.72 -28.96
N LEU A 178 -13.97 35.82 -28.21
CA LEU A 178 -15.33 35.36 -28.48
C LEU A 178 -16.34 36.50 -28.27
N LEU A 179 -16.24 37.26 -27.18
CA LEU A 179 -17.12 38.40 -26.88
C LEU A 179 -17.03 39.48 -27.96
N GLU A 180 -15.83 39.83 -28.44
CA GLU A 180 -15.66 40.81 -29.53
C GLU A 180 -16.37 40.41 -30.83
N LYS A 181 -16.56 39.11 -31.06
CA LYS A 181 -17.21 38.59 -32.28
C LYS A 181 -18.71 38.37 -32.12
N PHE A 182 -19.16 37.92 -30.96
CA PHE A 182 -20.58 37.63 -30.71
C PHE A 182 -21.36 38.85 -30.21
N ASP A 183 -20.74 39.74 -29.43
CA ASP A 183 -21.38 40.93 -28.86
C ASP A 183 -20.38 42.12 -28.76
N PRO A 184 -20.22 42.87 -29.86
CA PRO A 184 -19.27 43.97 -29.93
C PRO A 184 -19.65 45.16 -29.05
N GLU A 185 -20.93 45.29 -28.66
CA GLU A 185 -21.37 46.36 -27.75
C GLU A 185 -20.95 46.06 -26.31
N ALA A 186 -21.15 44.84 -25.84
CA ALA A 186 -20.65 44.40 -24.53
C ALA A 186 -19.11 44.47 -24.42
N ALA A 187 -18.40 44.15 -25.51
CA ALA A 187 -16.95 44.21 -25.55
C ALA A 187 -16.41 45.65 -25.35
N LYS A 188 -17.08 46.67 -25.91
CA LYS A 188 -16.69 48.09 -25.72
C LYS A 188 -16.85 48.52 -24.27
N ILE A 189 -17.99 48.18 -23.66
CA ILE A 189 -18.27 48.50 -22.25
C ILE A 189 -17.24 47.82 -21.32
N MET A 190 -16.87 46.57 -21.61
CA MET A 190 -15.82 45.86 -20.87
C MET A 190 -14.42 46.49 -21.05
N LYS A 191 -14.08 46.96 -22.25
CA LYS A 191 -12.81 47.66 -22.49
C LYS A 191 -12.74 48.99 -21.74
N GLU A 192 -13.83 49.76 -21.74
CA GLU A 192 -13.92 51.02 -21.01
C GLU A 192 -13.81 50.81 -19.50
N THR A 193 -14.54 49.83 -18.96
CA THR A 193 -14.46 49.48 -17.53
C THR A 193 -13.10 48.90 -17.14
N LYS A 194 -12.45 48.11 -18.00
CA LYS A 194 -11.08 47.61 -17.75
C LYS A 194 -10.05 48.74 -17.78
N ALA A 195 -10.12 49.64 -18.75
CA ALA A 195 -9.25 50.82 -18.82
C ALA A 195 -9.42 51.73 -17.59
N GLN A 196 -10.66 51.91 -17.13
CA GLN A 196 -10.96 52.68 -15.92
C GLN A 196 -10.49 51.99 -14.64
N ARG A 197 -10.54 50.65 -14.56
CA ARG A 197 -9.99 49.90 -13.41
C ARG A 197 -8.47 49.91 -13.39
N GLN A 198 -7.82 49.78 -14.55
CA GLN A 198 -6.37 49.78 -14.65
C GLN A 198 -5.75 51.15 -14.31
N SER A 199 -6.42 52.25 -14.68
CA SER A 199 -6.00 53.61 -14.28
C SER A 199 -6.21 53.89 -12.79
N ARG A 200 -7.25 53.30 -12.18
CA ARG A 200 -7.49 53.38 -10.73
C ARG A 200 -6.52 52.51 -9.93
N SER A 201 -6.17 51.31 -10.40
CA SER A 201 -5.23 50.43 -9.71
C SER A 201 -3.79 50.95 -9.76
N SER A 202 -3.35 51.55 -10.88
CA SER A 202 -2.03 52.18 -10.96
C SER A 202 -1.95 53.41 -10.06
N ALA A 203 -2.99 54.24 -10.00
CA ALA A 203 -3.06 55.38 -9.09
C ALA A 203 -3.09 54.96 -7.61
N ALA A 204 -3.77 53.87 -7.26
CA ALA A 204 -3.79 53.32 -5.91
C ALA A 204 -2.46 52.67 -5.52
N ALA A 205 -1.80 51.95 -6.43
CA ALA A 205 -0.47 51.38 -6.21
C ALA A 205 0.60 52.46 -6.05
N LEU A 206 0.53 53.55 -6.82
CA LEU A 206 1.40 54.72 -6.67
C LEU A 206 1.22 55.39 -5.31
N LYS A 207 -0.03 55.59 -4.85
CA LYS A 207 -0.30 56.14 -3.51
C LYS A 207 0.16 55.21 -2.37
N ALA A 208 0.08 53.90 -2.55
CA ALA A 208 0.57 52.92 -1.57
C ALA A 208 2.11 52.93 -1.50
N ALA A 209 2.80 53.03 -2.64
CA ALA A 209 4.26 53.13 -2.70
C ALA A 209 4.78 54.45 -2.08
N ASP A 210 4.06 55.56 -2.27
CA ASP A 210 4.40 56.89 -1.71
C ASP A 210 4.28 56.90 -0.17
N ASN A 211 3.27 56.22 0.38
CA ASN A 211 3.11 56.06 1.83
C ASN A 211 4.20 55.18 2.47
N THR A 212 4.72 54.16 1.77
CA THR A 212 5.80 53.31 2.29
C THR A 212 7.15 54.02 2.30
N LEU A 213 7.43 54.92 1.35
CA LEU A 213 8.67 55.70 1.32
C LEU A 213 8.74 56.75 2.44
N ASN A 214 7.61 57.30 2.87
CA ASN A 214 7.55 58.25 3.99
C ASN A 214 7.71 57.59 5.37
N PHE A 215 7.45 56.30 5.50
CA PHE A 215 7.56 55.58 6.77
C PHE A 215 9.03 55.25 7.13
N ASP A 216 9.87 54.92 6.15
CA ASP A 216 11.27 54.49 6.36
C ASP A 216 12.24 55.66 6.67
N ILE A 217 11.92 56.89 6.23
CA ILE A 217 12.75 58.08 6.52
C ILE A 217 12.56 58.58 7.96
N GLY A 218 11.36 58.42 8.54
CA GLY A 218 11.07 58.84 9.92
C GLY A 218 11.74 57.96 10.97
N GLU A 219 11.84 56.65 10.72
CA GLU A 219 12.39 55.68 11.68
C GLU A 219 13.93 55.81 11.80
N LYS A 220 14.62 56.13 10.71
CA LYS A 220 16.09 56.25 10.69
C LYS A 220 16.64 57.48 11.43
N ILE A 221 15.82 58.53 11.60
CA ILE A 221 16.21 59.75 12.33
C ILE A 221 16.02 59.57 13.85
N GLY A 222 15.06 58.73 14.28
CA GLY A 222 14.80 58.44 15.69
C GLY A 222 15.86 57.59 16.37
N ASN A 223 16.37 56.55 15.70
CA ASN A 223 17.31 55.60 16.31
C ASN A 223 18.75 56.13 16.49
N SER A 224 19.12 57.19 15.78
CA SER A 224 20.46 57.79 15.88
C SER A 224 20.70 58.54 17.20
N ARG A 225 19.63 58.89 17.96
CA ARG A 225 19.74 59.57 19.27
C ARG A 225 19.74 58.62 20.46
N ALA A 226 19.23 57.39 20.32
CA ALA A 226 19.14 56.44 21.44
C ALA A 226 20.42 55.62 21.68
N ALA A 227 21.25 55.42 20.65
CA ALA A 227 22.42 54.53 20.74
C ALA A 227 23.65 55.10 21.46
N LYS A 228 23.65 56.37 21.92
CA LYS A 228 24.85 57.02 22.52
C LYS A 228 24.85 57.11 24.05
N VAL A 229 23.89 56.49 24.75
CA VAL A 229 23.75 56.61 26.23
C VAL A 229 23.98 55.29 26.99
N GLY A 230 24.07 54.13 26.32
CA GLY A 230 24.02 52.83 26.99
C GLY A 230 25.32 52.02 27.15
N SER A 231 26.50 52.51 26.75
CA SER A 231 27.69 51.63 26.61
C SER A 231 28.78 51.78 27.69
N ASP A 232 28.48 52.31 28.88
CA ASP A 232 29.51 52.58 29.90
C ASP A 232 29.35 51.84 31.24
N GLU A 233 28.41 50.90 31.34
CA GLU A 233 28.09 50.26 32.62
C GLU A 233 28.13 48.72 32.56
N SER A 234 29.30 48.14 32.25
CA SER A 234 29.59 46.73 32.61
C SER A 234 31.09 46.42 32.54
N ARG A 235 31.84 46.89 33.53
CA ARG A 235 33.16 46.35 33.90
C ARG A 235 33.30 46.42 35.41
N LYS A 236 32.99 45.32 36.09
CA LYS A 236 33.56 44.88 37.36
C LYS A 236 33.14 43.45 37.63
#